data_AF-A0A2S7UDM4-F1
#
_entry.id   AF-A0A2S7UDM4-F1
#
_cell.length_a   1.000
_cell.length_b   1.000
_cell.length_c   1.000
_cell.angle_alpha   90.00
_cell.angle_beta   90.00
_cell.angle_gamma   90.00
#
_symmetry.space_group_name_H-M   'P 1'
#
loop_
_entity.id
_entity.type
_entity.pdbx_description
1 polymer ?
#
loop_
_entity_poly.entity_id
_entity_poly.type
_entity_poly.pdbx_seq_one_letter_code
_entity_poly.pdbx_strand_id
1 'polypeptide(L)'
;MTNTMLRLNTVLLITILLLSISCKDQSATTKETSYKITGNVMDYEGHDAQVNIMGFFVDPLFKGSIDESGTLIIELPNEFNKTSQKAFDDYNSLSDAAYELSSIGIEDIFSPLENLTISNPDVNIALAGKYYGFETYEDGVRTGRIFPGSSKEFITYNINPEKHEPIKGHFYMWLYCDGKTSIRGNNKLPIEVNASGEVIKESTREYNITLKKGWNVVKYTVIATEKDSNGIEQVMKSSFTTEENYENEIYWHYFQL
;
A
#
# COMPACT_ATOMS: atom_id res chain seq x y z
N MET A 1 17.53 66.96 40.94
CA MET A 1 18.15 66.41 39.72
C MET A 1 18.33 64.90 39.88
N THR A 2 17.27 64.08 39.79
CA THR A 2 17.36 62.63 40.03
C THR A 2 16.08 61.91 39.56
N ASN A 3 15.54 62.24 38.38
CA ASN A 3 14.38 61.50 37.85
C ASN A 3 14.40 61.25 36.33
N THR A 4 15.41 61.75 35.62
CA THR A 4 15.52 61.58 34.17
C THR A 4 16.43 60.41 33.76
N MET A 5 17.40 60.01 34.59
CA MET A 5 18.29 58.88 34.28
C MET A 5 17.62 57.51 34.41
N LEU A 6 16.63 57.36 35.30
CA LEU A 6 15.99 56.06 35.54
C LEU A 6 15.10 55.63 34.37
N ARG A 7 14.47 56.58 33.67
CA ARG A 7 13.59 56.28 32.53
C ARG A 7 14.33 55.88 31.25
N LEU A 8 15.59 56.30 31.09
CA LEU A 8 16.38 55.95 29.90
C LEU A 8 16.87 54.48 29.94
N ASN A 9 17.19 53.97 31.13
CA ASN A 9 17.66 52.60 31.30
C ASN A 9 16.52 51.55 31.20
N THR A 10 15.28 51.89 31.55
CA THR A 10 14.15 50.94 31.42
C THR A 10 13.69 50.77 29.98
N VAL A 11 13.74 51.81 29.15
CA VAL A 11 13.36 51.72 27.73
C VAL A 11 14.37 50.91 26.93
N LEU A 12 15.67 51.04 27.23
CA LEU A 12 16.74 50.29 26.56
C LEU A 12 16.70 48.79 26.89
N LEU A 13 16.31 48.40 28.11
CA LEU A 13 16.19 46.99 28.50
C LEU A 13 15.02 46.28 27.81
N ILE A 14 13.92 46.99 27.55
CA ILE A 14 12.74 46.44 26.86
C ILE A 14 13.00 46.26 25.35
N THR A 15 13.85 47.12 24.75
CA THR A 15 14.22 46.95 23.33
C THR A 15 15.18 45.77 23.12
N ILE A 16 16.02 45.46 24.11
CA ILE A 16 16.93 44.30 24.05
C ILE A 16 16.16 42.98 24.30
N LEU A 17 15.12 42.97 25.16
CA LEU A 17 14.29 41.77 25.38
C LEU A 17 13.37 41.43 24.18
N LEU A 18 12.98 42.42 23.37
CA LEU A 18 12.14 42.20 22.18
C LEU A 18 12.93 41.68 20.96
N LEU A 19 14.26 41.77 20.96
CA LEU A 19 15.11 41.19 19.91
C LEU A 19 15.41 39.70 20.12
N SER A 20 15.10 39.14 21.30
CA SER A 20 15.33 37.73 21.64
C SER A 20 14.12 36.80 21.40
N ILE A 21 12.99 37.30 20.88
CA ILE A 21 11.81 36.46 20.54
C ILE A 21 11.72 36.17 19.03
N SER A 22 12.69 36.61 18.23
CA SER A 22 12.81 36.18 16.84
C SER A 22 13.63 34.89 16.73
N CYS A 23 13.29 33.87 17.53
CA CYS A 23 13.49 32.49 17.10
C CYS A 23 12.47 32.24 15.99
N LYS A 24 12.84 32.68 14.79
CA LYS A 24 12.25 32.17 13.56
C LYS A 24 12.63 30.69 13.58
N ASP A 25 11.70 29.85 14.02
CA ASP A 25 11.76 28.42 13.76
C ASP A 25 11.90 28.31 12.24
N GLN A 26 13.15 28.19 11.79
CA GLN A 26 13.43 27.53 10.54
C GLN A 26 12.95 26.11 10.82
N SER A 27 11.68 25.86 10.50
CA SER A 27 11.23 24.52 10.20
C SER A 27 12.21 24.06 9.13
N ALA A 28 13.16 23.25 9.58
CA ALA A 28 13.96 22.45 8.69
C ALA A 28 12.91 21.74 7.87
N THR A 29 12.76 22.16 6.61
CA THR A 29 11.97 21.44 5.63
C THR A 29 12.79 20.20 5.41
N THR A 30 12.64 19.24 6.33
CA THR A 30 13.19 17.90 6.22
C THR A 30 12.67 17.44 4.89
N LYS A 31 13.55 17.42 3.89
CA LYS A 31 13.22 17.02 2.54
C LYS A 31 12.69 15.61 2.69
N GLU A 32 11.37 15.47 2.66
CA GLU A 32 10.69 14.22 2.91
C GLU A 32 11.09 13.32 1.75
N THR A 33 12.08 12.46 1.96
CA THR A 33 12.59 11.58 0.90
C THR A 33 11.55 10.51 0.62
N SER A 34 10.56 10.80 -0.21
CA SER A 34 9.50 9.85 -0.57
C SER A 34 10.06 8.62 -1.28
N TYR A 35 9.39 7.48 -1.08
CA TYR A 35 9.66 6.29 -1.87
C TYR A 35 8.97 6.45 -3.22
N LYS A 36 9.77 6.52 -4.28
CA LYS A 36 9.27 6.81 -5.63
C LYS A 36 9.08 5.53 -6.42
N ILE A 37 7.91 5.38 -7.02
CA ILE A 37 7.60 4.34 -8.00
C ILE A 37 7.47 5.03 -9.36
N THR A 38 8.10 4.46 -10.37
CA THR A 38 7.96 4.90 -11.75
C THR A 38 7.70 3.71 -12.67
N GLY A 39 6.99 3.93 -13.76
CA GLY A 39 6.75 2.89 -14.76
C GLY A 39 6.03 3.44 -15.98
N ASN A 40 5.77 2.57 -16.95
CA ASN A 40 4.93 2.88 -18.12
C ASN A 40 3.72 1.97 -18.10
N VAL A 41 2.53 2.56 -18.21
CA VAL A 41 1.26 1.84 -18.27
C VAL A 41 1.02 1.39 -19.69
N MET A 42 0.83 0.09 -19.86
CA MET A 42 0.62 -0.52 -21.17
C MET A 42 -0.76 -0.19 -21.69
N ASP A 43 -0.79 0.18 -22.97
CA ASP A 43 -2.00 0.54 -23.72
C ASP A 43 -2.85 1.57 -22.96
N TYR A 44 -2.20 2.63 -22.45
CA TYR A 44 -2.89 3.70 -21.76
C TYR A 44 -3.67 4.55 -22.78
N GLU A 45 -4.98 4.59 -22.61
CA GLU A 45 -5.91 5.35 -23.46
C GLU A 45 -6.56 6.52 -22.69
N GLY A 46 -6.06 6.84 -21.49
CA GLY A 46 -6.54 7.96 -20.67
C GLY A 46 -5.81 9.28 -20.95
N HIS A 47 -6.28 10.34 -20.30
CA HIS A 47 -5.63 11.66 -20.32
C HIS A 47 -4.69 11.84 -19.13
N ASP A 48 -4.01 12.99 -19.04
CA ASP A 48 -3.30 13.37 -17.83
C ASP A 48 -4.20 13.24 -16.59
N ALA A 49 -3.81 12.39 -15.65
CA ALA A 49 -4.63 12.06 -14.48
C ALA A 49 -3.82 12.04 -13.18
N GLN A 50 -4.47 12.42 -12.09
CA GLN A 50 -3.95 12.27 -10.73
C GLN A 50 -4.12 10.83 -10.26
N VAL A 51 -3.20 10.35 -9.42
CA VAL A 51 -3.22 8.98 -8.90
C VAL A 51 -3.35 9.01 -7.37
N ASN A 52 -4.40 8.34 -6.87
CA ASN A 52 -4.68 8.16 -5.46
C ASN A 52 -3.80 7.04 -4.87
N ILE A 53 -3.11 7.32 -3.76
CA ILE A 53 -2.25 6.33 -3.09
C ILE A 53 -2.91 5.63 -1.90
N MET A 54 -4.10 6.06 -1.47
CA MET A 54 -4.76 5.48 -0.29
C MET A 54 -5.33 4.08 -0.61
N GLY A 55 -5.04 3.11 0.26
CA GLY A 55 -5.52 1.73 0.12
C GLY A 55 -6.91 1.45 0.67
N PHE A 56 -7.58 2.47 1.21
CA PHE A 56 -8.84 2.34 1.94
C PHE A 56 -9.90 3.30 1.39
N PHE A 57 -11.15 3.11 1.79
CA PHE A 57 -12.28 3.98 1.43
C PHE A 57 -12.28 5.26 2.29
N VAL A 58 -11.20 6.03 2.20
CA VAL A 58 -11.03 7.36 2.81
C VAL A 58 -10.90 8.41 1.70
N ASP A 59 -10.85 9.69 2.08
CA ASP A 59 -10.55 10.75 1.13
C ASP A 59 -9.24 10.46 0.37
N PRO A 60 -9.22 10.68 -0.95
CA PRO A 60 -8.07 10.33 -1.76
C PRO A 60 -6.88 11.23 -1.41
N LEU A 61 -5.69 10.63 -1.42
CA LEU A 61 -4.43 11.35 -1.31
C LEU A 61 -3.72 11.27 -2.66
N PHE A 62 -3.74 12.38 -3.41
CA PHE A 62 -3.11 12.45 -4.71
C PHE A 62 -1.62 12.70 -4.57
N LYS A 63 -0.84 11.64 -4.76
CA LYS A 63 0.62 11.65 -4.71
C LYS A 63 1.25 10.91 -5.89
N GLY A 64 0.46 10.59 -6.90
CA GLY A 64 0.99 10.18 -8.19
C GLY A 64 0.31 10.89 -9.34
N SER A 65 0.86 10.64 -10.52
CA SER A 65 0.37 11.15 -11.80
C SER A 65 0.65 10.14 -12.89
N ILE A 66 -0.20 10.16 -13.91
CA ILE A 66 0.04 9.51 -15.19
C ILE A 66 -0.19 10.55 -16.28
N ASP A 67 0.69 10.58 -17.28
CA ASP A 67 0.54 11.47 -18.44
C ASP A 67 -0.06 10.75 -19.65
N GLU A 68 -0.43 11.50 -20.69
CA GLU A 68 -0.94 10.99 -21.97
C GLU A 68 -0.05 9.93 -22.64
N SER A 69 1.25 9.86 -22.31
CA SER A 69 2.16 8.82 -22.82
C SER A 69 2.09 7.51 -22.03
N GLY A 70 1.32 7.48 -20.94
CA GLY A 70 1.25 6.38 -19.99
C GLY A 70 2.40 6.37 -18.98
N THR A 71 3.19 7.44 -18.86
CA THR A 71 4.28 7.51 -17.88
C THR A 71 3.70 7.70 -16.48
N LEU A 72 3.85 6.69 -15.63
CA LEU A 72 3.38 6.67 -14.26
C LEU A 72 4.48 7.10 -13.28
N ILE A 73 4.13 8.00 -12.37
CA ILE A 73 4.95 8.38 -11.21
C ILE A 73 4.09 8.34 -9.96
N ILE A 74 4.55 7.69 -8.89
CA ILE A 74 3.90 7.69 -7.58
C ILE A 74 4.95 8.00 -6.50
N GLU A 75 4.63 8.93 -5.61
CA GLU A 75 5.47 9.32 -4.48
C GLU A 75 4.82 8.90 -3.17
N LEU A 76 5.38 7.85 -2.55
CA LEU A 76 4.86 7.31 -1.32
C LEU A 76 5.53 7.98 -0.10
N PRO A 77 4.75 8.57 0.85
CA PRO A 77 5.28 9.26 2.03
C PRO A 77 6.07 8.35 2.97
N ASN A 78 7.06 8.90 3.69
CA ASN A 78 7.87 8.12 4.64
C ASN A 78 7.15 7.80 5.95
N GLU A 79 6.10 8.52 6.28
CA GLU A 79 5.31 8.28 7.49
C GLU A 79 3.91 7.80 7.13
N PHE A 80 3.81 6.91 6.14
CA PHE A 80 2.52 6.51 5.58
C PHE A 80 1.56 5.91 6.59
N ASN A 81 2.04 5.16 7.60
CA ASN A 81 1.16 4.71 8.70
C ASN A 81 0.51 5.88 9.46
N LYS A 82 1.21 7.01 9.66
CA LYS A 82 0.61 8.19 10.28
C LYS A 82 -0.40 8.86 9.34
N THR A 83 -0.08 8.90 8.05
CA THR A 83 -0.99 9.40 7.01
C THR A 83 -2.28 8.56 6.97
N SER A 84 -2.18 7.24 6.94
CA SER A 84 -3.31 6.32 6.98
C SER A 84 -4.09 6.44 8.27
N GLN A 85 -3.43 6.46 9.43
CA GLN A 85 -4.11 6.59 10.72
C GLN A 85 -4.88 7.90 10.80
N LYS A 86 -4.30 9.02 10.37
CA LYS A 86 -5.02 10.30 10.33
C LYS A 86 -6.26 10.22 9.44
N ALA A 87 -6.16 9.59 8.27
CA ALA A 87 -7.30 9.44 7.38
C ALA A 87 -8.40 8.56 8.00
N PHE A 88 -8.03 7.54 8.79
CA PHE A 88 -8.98 6.73 9.54
C PHE A 88 -9.63 7.52 10.67
N ASP A 89 -8.86 8.27 11.45
CA ASP A 89 -9.38 9.11 12.53
C ASP A 89 -10.38 10.14 11.99
N ASP A 90 -10.03 10.79 10.88
CA ASP A 90 -10.90 11.76 10.21
C ASP A 90 -12.21 11.09 9.74
N TYR A 91 -12.13 9.93 9.07
CA TYR A 91 -13.31 9.16 8.64
C TYR A 91 -14.17 8.70 9.82
N ASN A 92 -13.55 8.12 10.85
CA ASN A 92 -14.25 7.60 12.03
C ASN A 92 -14.89 8.72 12.87
N SER A 93 -14.46 9.97 12.70
CA SER A 93 -15.06 11.13 13.36
C SER A 93 -16.33 11.64 12.67
N LEU A 94 -16.63 11.16 11.45
CA LEU A 94 -17.84 11.52 10.72
C LEU A 94 -19.07 10.91 11.40
N SER A 95 -20.14 11.70 11.51
CA SER A 95 -21.40 11.23 12.12
C SER A 95 -22.10 10.12 11.32
N ASP A 96 -21.75 9.98 10.05
CA ASP A 96 -22.30 9.02 9.09
C ASP A 96 -21.26 7.97 8.63
N ALA A 97 -20.17 7.80 9.38
CA ALA A 97 -19.22 6.72 9.16
C ALA A 97 -19.95 5.37 9.13
N ALA A 98 -19.87 4.66 7.99
CA ALA A 98 -20.61 3.42 7.79
C ALA A 98 -19.99 2.24 8.55
N TYR A 99 -18.72 2.34 8.91
CA TYR A 99 -17.94 1.34 9.64
C TYR A 99 -16.74 2.02 10.32
N GLU A 100 -16.09 1.31 11.24
CA GLU A 100 -14.85 1.78 11.87
C GLU A 100 -13.64 1.30 11.06
N LEU A 101 -12.76 2.23 10.71
CA LEU A 101 -11.48 1.93 10.06
C LEU A 101 -10.36 1.82 11.09
N SER A 102 -9.47 0.85 10.92
CA SER A 102 -8.29 0.65 11.76
C SER A 102 -7.10 0.15 10.92
N SER A 103 -5.90 0.23 11.50
CA SER A 103 -4.69 -0.34 10.90
C SER A 103 -4.83 -1.84 10.70
N ILE A 104 -4.34 -2.35 9.58
CA ILE A 104 -4.33 -3.77 9.27
C ILE A 104 -3.04 -4.44 9.75
N GLY A 105 -3.11 -5.73 10.05
CA GLY A 105 -1.98 -6.57 10.44
C GLY A 105 -1.50 -7.46 9.30
N ILE A 106 -0.57 -8.37 9.64
CA ILE A 106 -0.09 -9.37 8.69
C ILE A 106 -1.19 -10.34 8.21
N GLU A 107 -2.19 -10.62 9.05
CA GLU A 107 -3.23 -11.60 8.76
C GLU A 107 -4.17 -11.10 7.65
N ASP A 108 -4.48 -9.81 7.65
CA ASP A 108 -5.33 -9.18 6.63
C ASP A 108 -4.74 -9.27 5.21
N ILE A 109 -3.42 -9.45 5.09
CA ILE A 109 -2.71 -9.50 3.81
C ILE A 109 -2.28 -10.92 3.47
N PHE A 110 -1.79 -11.69 4.44
CA PHE A 110 -1.09 -12.95 4.22
C PHE A 110 -1.86 -14.19 4.69
N SER A 111 -3.12 -14.07 5.12
CA SER A 111 -3.93 -15.20 5.57
C SER A 111 -4.03 -16.32 4.51
N PRO A 112 -3.97 -17.62 4.92
CA PRO A 112 -3.88 -18.10 6.30
C PRO A 112 -2.44 -18.10 6.86
N LEU A 113 -2.31 -17.92 8.18
CA LEU A 113 -1.01 -17.85 8.88
C LEU A 113 -0.62 -19.14 9.62
N GLU A 114 -1.47 -20.16 9.62
CA GLU A 114 -1.25 -21.41 10.34
C GLU A 114 -0.01 -22.15 9.81
N ASN A 115 0.75 -22.76 10.73
CA ASN A 115 1.98 -23.50 10.44
C ASN A 115 3.11 -22.66 9.83
N LEU A 116 3.04 -21.33 9.93
CA LEU A 116 4.11 -20.41 9.53
C LEU A 116 4.97 -20.00 10.73
N THR A 117 6.23 -19.67 10.47
CA THR A 117 7.13 -19.04 11.42
C THR A 117 7.09 -17.52 11.23
N ILE A 118 6.70 -16.80 12.28
CA ILE A 118 6.50 -15.34 12.25
C ILE A 118 7.34 -14.69 13.36
N SER A 119 8.16 -13.69 13.02
CA SER A 119 9.08 -13.05 13.99
C SER A 119 8.46 -11.88 14.76
N ASN A 120 7.46 -11.20 14.20
CA ASN A 120 6.72 -10.12 14.83
C ASN A 120 5.28 -10.07 14.26
N PRO A 121 4.33 -10.81 14.85
CA PRO A 121 2.98 -10.92 14.32
C PRO A 121 2.14 -9.64 14.50
N ASP A 122 2.47 -8.80 15.48
CA ASP A 122 1.67 -7.62 15.84
C ASP A 122 2.14 -6.34 15.11
N VAL A 123 2.93 -6.47 14.04
CA VAL A 123 3.39 -5.32 13.25
C VAL A 123 2.21 -4.69 12.51
N ASN A 124 2.11 -3.35 12.53
CA ASN A 124 1.08 -2.67 11.75
C ASN A 124 1.57 -2.45 10.33
N ILE A 125 0.69 -2.72 9.38
CA ILE A 125 0.94 -2.56 7.96
C ILE A 125 -0.06 -1.56 7.39
N ALA A 126 0.41 -0.70 6.49
CA ALA A 126 -0.46 0.06 5.61
C ALA A 126 -0.19 -0.35 4.16
N LEU A 127 -1.27 -0.61 3.43
CA LEU A 127 -1.23 -0.91 2.00
C LEU A 127 -1.39 0.39 1.20
N ALA A 128 -0.48 0.62 0.25
CA ALA A 128 -0.65 1.65 -0.76
C ALA A 128 -1.50 1.10 -1.93
N GLY A 129 -2.41 1.94 -2.41
CA GLY A 129 -3.34 1.56 -3.46
C GLY A 129 -4.44 0.61 -2.97
N LYS A 130 -5.61 0.74 -3.57
CA LYS A 130 -6.82 0.00 -3.22
C LYS A 130 -6.87 -1.31 -3.99
N TYR A 131 -7.02 -2.43 -3.28
CA TYR A 131 -6.91 -3.78 -3.87
C TYR A 131 -5.59 -3.98 -4.65
N TYR A 132 -4.49 -3.46 -4.12
CA TYR A 132 -3.15 -3.51 -4.74
C TYR A 132 -3.01 -2.73 -6.06
N GLY A 133 -4.01 -1.92 -6.43
CA GLY A 133 -3.98 -1.02 -7.59
C GLY A 133 -4.18 0.44 -7.19
N PHE A 134 -3.89 1.36 -8.10
CA PHE A 134 -4.02 2.79 -7.85
C PHE A 134 -5.15 3.37 -8.68
N GLU A 135 -6.03 4.15 -8.05
CA GLU A 135 -7.16 4.79 -8.73
C GLU A 135 -6.71 6.07 -9.45
N THR A 136 -7.16 6.28 -10.69
CA THR A 136 -6.87 7.48 -11.49
C THR A 136 -8.04 8.46 -11.43
N TYR A 137 -7.73 9.76 -11.45
CA TYR A 137 -8.70 10.84 -11.34
C TYR A 137 -8.42 11.98 -12.33
N GLU A 138 -9.46 12.43 -13.02
CA GLU A 138 -9.46 13.61 -13.90
C GLU A 138 -10.51 14.59 -13.37
N ASP A 139 -10.11 15.83 -13.10
CA ASP A 139 -11.00 16.88 -12.54
C ASP A 139 -11.82 16.43 -11.31
N GLY A 140 -11.22 15.59 -10.46
CA GLY A 140 -11.86 15.04 -9.25
C GLY A 140 -12.80 13.86 -9.49
N VAL A 141 -12.96 13.41 -10.74
CA VAL A 141 -13.75 12.23 -11.12
C VAL A 141 -12.83 11.02 -11.31
N ARG A 142 -13.16 9.90 -10.68
CA ARG A 142 -12.41 8.65 -10.84
C ARG A 142 -12.61 8.09 -12.26
N THR A 143 -11.55 7.91 -13.03
CA THR A 143 -11.61 7.47 -14.43
C THR A 143 -11.20 6.02 -14.64
N GLY A 144 -10.43 5.44 -13.71
CA GLY A 144 -9.87 4.11 -13.89
C GLY A 144 -9.05 3.61 -12.71
N ARG A 145 -8.36 2.51 -12.95
CA ARG A 145 -7.39 1.89 -12.03
C ARG A 145 -6.18 1.36 -12.77
N ILE A 146 -5.02 1.45 -12.13
CA ILE A 146 -3.74 0.94 -12.64
C ILE A 146 -3.24 -0.16 -11.71
N PHE A 147 -2.89 -1.32 -12.25
CA PHE A 147 -2.41 -2.47 -11.47
C PHE A 147 -1.02 -2.95 -11.94
N PRO A 148 -0.12 -3.30 -11.00
CA PRO A 148 1.22 -3.85 -11.27
C PRO A 148 1.17 -5.39 -11.44
N GLY A 149 0.86 -5.88 -12.62
CA GLY A 149 0.60 -7.31 -12.87
C GLY A 149 1.43 -7.92 -13.98
N SER A 150 1.34 -9.24 -14.14
CA SER A 150 1.90 -9.93 -15.30
C SER A 150 1.01 -9.85 -16.53
N SER A 151 -0.31 -9.74 -16.34
CA SER A 151 -1.29 -9.58 -17.43
C SER A 151 -2.62 -8.99 -16.94
N LYS A 152 -3.44 -8.45 -17.85
CA LYS A 152 -4.79 -7.96 -17.52
C LYS A 152 -5.70 -9.10 -17.04
N GLU A 153 -5.58 -10.29 -17.61
CA GLU A 153 -6.36 -11.48 -17.25
C GLU A 153 -6.01 -11.94 -15.82
N PHE A 154 -4.72 -11.94 -15.47
CA PHE A 154 -4.30 -12.30 -14.12
C PHE A 154 -4.81 -11.31 -13.06
N ILE A 155 -4.73 -10.00 -13.35
CA ILE A 155 -5.30 -8.97 -12.47
C ILE A 155 -6.81 -9.12 -12.34
N THR A 156 -7.51 -9.36 -13.46
CA THR A 156 -8.96 -9.58 -13.49
C THR A 156 -9.38 -10.76 -12.61
N TYR A 157 -8.65 -11.88 -12.71
CA TYR A 157 -8.83 -13.03 -11.82
C TYR A 157 -8.59 -12.67 -10.35
N ASN A 158 -7.51 -11.96 -10.02
CA ASN A 158 -7.21 -11.66 -8.61
C ASN A 158 -8.19 -10.67 -7.96
N ILE A 159 -8.79 -9.76 -8.73
CA ILE A 159 -9.78 -8.82 -8.20
C ILE A 159 -11.14 -9.49 -7.99
N ASN A 160 -11.53 -10.44 -8.86
CA ASN A 160 -12.81 -11.14 -8.77
C ASN A 160 -12.62 -12.66 -8.98
N PRO A 161 -11.94 -13.37 -8.05
CA PRO A 161 -11.58 -14.78 -8.22
C PRO A 161 -12.80 -15.71 -8.31
N GLU A 162 -13.98 -15.26 -7.88
CA GLU A 162 -15.25 -15.98 -7.99
C GLU A 162 -15.89 -15.92 -9.39
N LYS A 163 -15.44 -15.02 -10.26
CA LYS A 163 -16.00 -14.81 -11.62
C LYS A 163 -15.08 -15.26 -12.75
N HIS A 164 -13.84 -15.60 -12.44
CA HIS A 164 -12.82 -15.93 -13.43
C HIS A 164 -12.07 -17.19 -13.04
N GLU A 165 -11.71 -18.00 -14.04
CA GLU A 165 -10.89 -19.18 -13.81
C GLU A 165 -9.49 -18.78 -13.32
N PRO A 166 -8.91 -19.52 -12.36
CA PRO A 166 -7.52 -19.34 -11.97
C PRO A 166 -6.57 -19.37 -13.15
N ILE A 167 -5.65 -18.42 -13.17
CA ILE A 167 -4.60 -18.32 -14.18
C ILE A 167 -3.26 -18.05 -13.51
N LYS A 168 -2.20 -18.58 -14.12
CA LYS A 168 -0.83 -18.32 -13.69
C LYS A 168 -0.46 -16.86 -13.95
N GLY A 169 0.35 -16.30 -13.09
CA GLY A 169 0.78 -14.91 -13.19
C GLY A 169 1.23 -14.36 -11.85
N HIS A 170 1.47 -13.06 -11.79
CA HIS A 170 1.87 -12.40 -10.56
C HIS A 170 1.39 -10.93 -10.51
N PHE A 171 1.35 -10.38 -9.30
CA PHE A 171 1.15 -8.95 -9.08
C PHE A 171 2.03 -8.48 -7.92
N TYR A 172 2.29 -7.17 -7.87
CA TYR A 172 3.09 -6.52 -6.83
C TYR A 172 2.22 -5.67 -5.91
N MET A 173 2.64 -5.52 -4.65
CA MET A 173 2.00 -4.65 -3.68
C MET A 173 3.05 -3.87 -2.89
N TRP A 174 2.74 -2.62 -2.56
CA TRP A 174 3.59 -1.76 -1.74
C TRP A 174 3.03 -1.68 -0.32
N LEU A 175 3.84 -2.14 0.63
CA LEU A 175 3.48 -2.24 2.03
C LEU A 175 4.40 -1.34 2.85
N TYR A 176 3.82 -0.45 3.65
CA TYR A 176 4.55 0.27 4.68
C TYR A 176 4.43 -0.48 6.01
N CYS A 177 5.54 -0.71 6.70
CA CYS A 177 5.55 -1.36 8.01
C CYS A 177 6.13 -0.45 9.09
N ASP A 178 5.53 -0.40 10.28
CA ASP A 178 6.06 0.37 11.42
C ASP A 178 7.24 -0.32 12.13
N GLY A 179 7.37 -1.63 11.94
CA GLY A 179 8.43 -2.48 12.48
C GLY A 179 8.97 -3.47 11.45
N LYS A 180 10.00 -4.23 11.87
CA LYS A 180 10.50 -5.37 11.09
C LYS A 180 9.66 -6.60 11.39
N THR A 181 9.40 -7.43 10.37
CA THR A 181 8.80 -8.76 10.53
C THR A 181 9.27 -9.71 9.44
N SER A 182 9.00 -11.00 9.62
CA SER A 182 9.24 -12.02 8.60
C SER A 182 8.19 -13.11 8.70
N ILE A 183 7.78 -13.65 7.55
CA ILE A 183 6.87 -14.78 7.43
C ILE A 183 7.58 -15.84 6.59
N ARG A 184 7.72 -17.04 7.16
CA ARG A 184 8.43 -18.17 6.55
C ARG A 184 7.63 -19.45 6.70
N GLY A 185 7.58 -20.25 5.65
CA GLY A 185 6.97 -21.58 5.67
C GLY A 185 6.06 -21.80 4.49
N ASN A 186 5.17 -22.77 4.62
CA ASN A 186 4.09 -22.99 3.67
C ASN A 186 2.81 -23.32 4.42
N ASN A 187 1.69 -22.95 3.82
CA ASN A 187 0.37 -23.39 4.23
C ASN A 187 -0.19 -24.34 3.16
N LYS A 188 -0.99 -25.30 3.60
CA LYS A 188 -1.65 -26.27 2.73
C LYS A 188 -3.15 -26.19 2.97
N LEU A 189 -3.90 -26.07 1.88
CA LEU A 189 -5.35 -26.02 1.91
C LEU A 189 -5.92 -27.20 1.12
N PRO A 190 -6.84 -27.98 1.70
CA PRO A 190 -7.51 -29.04 0.96
C PRO A 190 -8.38 -28.39 -0.14
N ILE A 191 -8.24 -28.86 -1.38
CA ILE A 191 -9.08 -28.42 -2.50
C ILE A 191 -10.03 -29.52 -2.97
N GLU A 192 -9.69 -30.79 -2.68
CA GLU A 192 -10.52 -31.92 -3.00
C GLU A 192 -10.48 -32.92 -1.84
N VAL A 193 -11.66 -33.36 -1.40
CA VAL A 193 -11.84 -34.25 -0.25
C VAL A 193 -12.82 -35.35 -0.66
N ASN A 194 -12.50 -36.60 -0.33
CA ASN A 194 -13.38 -37.73 -0.65
C ASN A 194 -14.57 -37.83 0.31
N ALA A 195 -15.51 -38.75 0.03
CA ALA A 195 -16.70 -38.95 0.85
C ALA A 195 -16.41 -39.36 2.31
N SER A 196 -15.22 -39.91 2.59
CA SER A 196 -14.75 -40.24 3.94
C SER A 196 -14.05 -39.08 4.66
N GLY A 197 -13.88 -37.93 4.02
CA GLY A 197 -13.19 -36.78 4.59
C GLY A 197 -11.67 -36.78 4.40
N GLU A 198 -11.11 -37.70 3.60
CA GLU A 198 -9.68 -37.71 3.30
C GLU A 198 -9.38 -36.72 2.18
N VAL A 199 -8.30 -35.95 2.36
CA VAL A 199 -7.83 -34.99 1.38
C VAL A 199 -7.22 -35.73 0.19
N ILE A 200 -7.82 -35.57 -0.98
CA ILE A 200 -7.33 -36.13 -2.25
C ILE A 200 -6.26 -35.19 -2.84
N LYS A 201 -6.48 -33.88 -2.71
CA LYS A 201 -5.66 -32.87 -3.37
C LYS A 201 -5.55 -31.60 -2.51
N GLU A 202 -4.34 -31.05 -2.45
CA GLU A 202 -3.99 -29.87 -1.64
C GLU A 202 -3.43 -28.76 -2.52
N SER A 203 -3.85 -27.53 -2.27
CA SER A 203 -3.14 -26.33 -2.70
C SER A 203 -2.03 -26.00 -1.71
N THR A 204 -0.88 -25.57 -2.20
CA THR A 204 0.23 -25.10 -1.35
C THR A 204 0.49 -23.62 -1.59
N ARG A 205 0.64 -22.87 -0.50
CA ARG A 205 1.05 -21.46 -0.53
C ARG A 205 2.35 -21.29 0.22
N GLU A 206 3.38 -20.81 -0.49
CA GLU A 206 4.72 -20.62 0.06
C GLU A 206 4.92 -19.17 0.52
N TYR A 207 5.55 -18.99 1.68
CA TYR A 207 5.84 -17.68 2.24
C TYR A 207 7.34 -17.50 2.43
N ASN A 208 7.88 -16.49 1.74
CA ASN A 208 9.26 -16.04 1.88
C ASN A 208 9.29 -14.50 1.97
N ILE A 209 8.69 -13.97 3.05
CA ILE A 209 8.53 -12.52 3.28
C ILE A 209 9.46 -12.01 4.37
N THR A 210 10.21 -10.95 4.10
CA THR A 210 11.00 -10.18 5.08
C THR A 210 10.68 -8.70 4.91
N LEU A 211 9.92 -8.14 5.86
CA LEU A 211 9.55 -6.73 5.82
C LEU A 211 10.48 -5.92 6.73
N LYS A 212 11.07 -4.86 6.18
CA LYS A 212 11.77 -3.84 6.96
C LYS A 212 10.77 -2.77 7.43
N LYS A 213 11.16 -2.02 8.45
CA LYS A 213 10.47 -0.76 8.77
C LYS A 213 10.53 0.16 7.55
N GLY A 214 9.41 0.81 7.22
CA GLY A 214 9.26 1.63 6.02
C GLY A 214 8.65 0.86 4.86
N TRP A 215 8.96 1.30 3.63
CA TRP A 215 8.42 0.71 2.40
C TRP A 215 9.06 -0.62 2.02
N ASN A 216 8.20 -1.56 1.63
CA ASN A 216 8.51 -2.88 1.12
C ASN A 216 7.70 -3.15 -0.13
N VAL A 217 8.24 -3.97 -1.03
CA VAL A 217 7.51 -4.52 -2.15
C VAL A 217 7.35 -6.02 -1.94
N VAL A 218 6.13 -6.51 -2.13
CA VAL A 218 5.81 -7.92 -2.05
C VAL A 218 5.21 -8.36 -3.37
N LYS A 219 5.63 -9.52 -3.86
CA LYS A 219 5.12 -10.16 -5.06
C LYS A 219 4.26 -11.35 -4.66
N TYR A 220 3.03 -11.39 -5.13
CA TYR A 220 2.19 -12.57 -5.12
C TYR A 220 2.27 -13.26 -6.48
N THR A 221 2.46 -14.58 -6.50
CA THR A 221 2.56 -15.37 -7.74
C THR A 221 1.67 -16.60 -7.66
N VAL A 222 0.90 -16.87 -8.72
CA VAL A 222 0.30 -18.18 -8.98
C VAL A 222 1.22 -18.96 -9.92
N ILE A 223 1.81 -20.02 -9.38
CA ILE A 223 2.85 -20.83 -10.03
C ILE A 223 2.23 -22.01 -10.80
N ALA A 224 1.25 -22.66 -10.19
CA ALA A 224 0.59 -23.84 -10.75
C ALA A 224 -0.92 -23.77 -10.56
N THR A 225 -1.63 -24.20 -11.60
CA THR A 225 -3.08 -24.39 -11.63
C THR A 225 -3.36 -25.79 -12.19
N GLU A 226 -4.47 -26.38 -11.79
CA GLU A 226 -4.90 -27.69 -12.28
C GLU A 226 -6.41 -27.86 -12.09
N LYS A 227 -7.06 -28.61 -12.98
CA LYS A 227 -8.48 -28.99 -12.81
C LYS A 227 -8.68 -29.96 -11.66
N ASP A 228 -9.75 -29.77 -10.90
CA ASP A 228 -10.27 -30.77 -9.96
C ASP A 228 -11.03 -31.89 -10.69
N SER A 229 -11.53 -32.88 -9.93
CA SER A 229 -12.33 -33.98 -10.48
C SER A 229 -13.64 -33.56 -11.15
N ASN A 230 -14.13 -32.35 -10.88
CA ASN A 230 -15.30 -31.77 -11.54
C ASN A 230 -14.93 -30.96 -12.80
N GLY A 231 -13.63 -30.86 -13.12
CA GLY A 231 -13.12 -30.11 -14.26
C GLY A 231 -12.99 -28.60 -14.02
N ILE A 232 -13.10 -28.14 -12.78
CA ILE A 232 -12.96 -26.72 -12.40
C ILE A 232 -11.47 -26.45 -12.13
N GLU A 233 -10.91 -25.41 -12.75
CA GLU A 233 -9.52 -25.02 -12.56
C GLU A 233 -9.30 -24.48 -11.13
N GLN A 234 -8.26 -24.95 -10.44
CA GLN A 234 -7.91 -24.58 -9.07
C GLN A 234 -6.46 -24.07 -9.01
N VAL A 235 -6.16 -23.16 -8.08
CA VAL A 235 -4.77 -22.80 -7.76
C VAL A 235 -4.13 -23.92 -6.97
N MET A 236 -3.08 -24.53 -7.51
CA MET A 236 -2.33 -25.61 -6.87
C MET A 236 -1.11 -25.12 -6.10
N LYS A 237 -0.46 -24.09 -6.62
CA LYS A 237 0.73 -23.53 -6.00
C LYS A 237 0.76 -22.02 -6.16
N SER A 238 0.94 -21.32 -5.04
CA SER A 238 1.16 -19.87 -5.01
C SER A 238 2.28 -19.49 -4.06
N SER A 239 2.78 -18.26 -4.16
CA SER A 239 3.82 -17.76 -3.26
C SER A 239 3.72 -16.27 -2.99
N PHE A 240 4.14 -15.87 -1.79
CA PHE A 240 4.46 -14.49 -1.44
C PHE A 240 5.97 -14.33 -1.20
N THR A 241 6.59 -13.38 -1.90
CA THR A 241 8.02 -13.06 -1.77
C THR A 241 8.22 -11.56 -1.54
N THR A 242 9.18 -11.19 -0.69
CA THR A 242 9.67 -9.80 -0.67
C THR A 242 10.57 -9.58 -1.87
N GLU A 243 10.35 -8.48 -2.60
CA GLU A 243 11.11 -8.13 -3.78
C GLU A 243 11.92 -6.85 -3.58
N GLU A 244 13.18 -6.91 -3.99
CA GLU A 244 14.09 -5.74 -4.02
C GLU A 244 14.32 -5.21 -5.44
N ASN A 245 14.11 -6.05 -6.46
CA ASN A 245 14.44 -5.74 -7.86
C ASN A 245 13.24 -5.96 -8.78
N TYR A 246 12.13 -5.25 -8.53
CA TYR A 246 10.90 -5.41 -9.31
C TYR A 246 10.85 -4.54 -10.58
N GLU A 247 11.64 -3.46 -10.67
CA GLU A 247 11.44 -2.38 -11.66
C GLU A 247 11.45 -2.85 -13.11
N ASN A 248 12.20 -3.91 -13.43
CA ASN A 248 12.29 -4.47 -14.78
C ASN A 248 11.26 -5.60 -15.04
N GLU A 249 10.51 -6.02 -14.02
CA GLU A 249 9.54 -7.13 -14.09
C GLU A 249 8.08 -6.66 -13.99
N ILE A 250 7.84 -5.41 -13.58
CA ILE A 250 6.47 -4.88 -13.48
C ILE A 250 5.95 -4.47 -14.84
N TYR A 251 4.79 -5.03 -15.20
CA TYR A 251 3.93 -4.46 -16.22
C TYR A 251 2.76 -3.74 -15.54
N TRP A 252 2.51 -2.51 -15.95
CA TRP A 252 1.40 -1.72 -15.43
C TRP A 252 0.22 -1.79 -16.39
N HIS A 253 -0.95 -2.12 -15.87
CA HIS A 253 -2.16 -2.33 -16.66
C HIS A 253 -3.26 -1.36 -16.26
N TYR A 254 -3.80 -0.62 -17.23
CA TYR A 254 -4.95 0.26 -17.03
C TYR A 254 -6.28 -0.47 -17.21
N PHE A 255 -7.22 -0.19 -16.31
CA PHE A 255 -8.61 -0.63 -16.32
C PHE A 255 -9.50 0.61 -16.22
N GLN A 256 -10.12 0.98 -17.34
CA GLN A 256 -11.08 2.07 -17.39
C GLN A 256 -12.37 1.71 -16.65
N LEU A 257 -13.01 2.71 -16.03
CA LEU A 257 -14.31 2.58 -15.37
C LEU A 257 -15.50 2.83 -16.31
#